data_AF-A0A7Y5NWI6-F1
#
_entry.id   AF-A0A7Y5NWI6-F1
#
_cell.length_a   1.000
_cell.length_b   1.000
_cell.length_c   1.000
_cell.angle_alpha   90.00
_cell.angle_beta   90.00
_cell.angle_gamma   90.00
#
_symmetry.space_group_name_H-M   'P 1'
#
loop_
_entity.id
_entity.type
_entity.pdbx_description
1 polymer ?
#
loop_
_entity_poly.entity_id
_entity_poly.type
_entity_poly.pdbx_seq_one_letter_code
_entity_poly.pdbx_strand_id
1 'polypeptide(L)'
;MIYRALPLALLLAACSDDTNIGPDPTGGNGGSTSNSPNTGGNGGHGGEGGTSNTQGLGYENGTRLRARVMHASDGAAQFMGWRDSELDVDCGFTVAADGESRCLPAVFFSTTGIGIYADAGCTVRAYQTVPSCSGAVVPKFVVGSGSCDGKHEAFRVGAAAKALYSGEPGNCDPIATPPDGYYETTLEPAASFVEATESVD
;
A
#
# COMPACT_ATOMS: atom_id res chain seq x y z
N MET A 1 -43.30 -30.27 23.40
CA MET A 1 -42.19 -29.49 22.81
C MET A 1 -42.34 -28.05 23.27
N ILE A 2 -41.49 -27.60 24.20
CA ILE A 2 -41.55 -26.27 24.81
C ILE A 2 -40.37 -25.48 24.24
N TYR A 3 -40.65 -24.47 23.40
CA TYR A 3 -39.64 -23.53 22.91
C TYR A 3 -39.29 -22.55 24.03
N ARG A 4 -38.02 -22.55 24.46
CA ARG A 4 -37.46 -21.51 25.36
C ARG A 4 -36.80 -20.43 24.50
N ALA A 5 -37.36 -19.23 24.52
CA ALA A 5 -36.73 -18.03 23.98
C ALA A 5 -35.57 -17.61 24.90
N LEU A 6 -34.35 -17.55 24.35
CA LEU A 6 -33.20 -16.94 25.00
C LEU A 6 -33.13 -15.45 24.60
N PRO A 7 -33.01 -14.51 25.54
CA PRO A 7 -32.81 -13.11 25.21
C PRO A 7 -31.36 -12.88 24.79
N LEU A 8 -31.19 -12.33 23.58
CA LEU A 8 -29.91 -11.88 23.04
C LEU A 8 -29.56 -10.54 23.71
N ALA A 9 -28.63 -10.57 24.67
CA ALA A 9 -28.11 -9.37 25.31
C ALA A 9 -27.14 -8.67 24.35
N LEU A 10 -27.57 -7.52 23.83
CA LEU A 10 -26.82 -6.65 22.95
C LEU A 10 -25.82 -5.84 23.80
N LEU A 11 -24.54 -6.21 23.78
CA LEU A 11 -23.45 -5.42 24.37
C LEU A 11 -22.97 -4.37 23.36
N LEU A 12 -23.41 -3.13 23.54
CA LEU A 12 -22.88 -1.95 22.87
C LEU A 12 -21.55 -1.57 23.54
N ALA A 13 -20.42 -1.87 22.89
CA ALA A 13 -19.13 -1.29 23.24
C ALA A 13 -19.00 0.07 22.53
N ALA A 14 -19.09 1.15 23.31
CA ALA A 14 -18.81 2.51 22.83
C ALA A 14 -17.30 2.77 22.91
N CYS A 15 -16.66 3.10 21.79
CA CYS A 15 -15.33 3.69 21.77
C CYS A 15 -15.47 5.18 22.11
N SER A 16 -14.95 5.61 23.26
CA SER A 16 -14.85 7.04 23.61
C SER A 16 -13.64 7.64 22.93
N ASP A 17 -13.87 8.64 22.07
CA ASP A 17 -12.84 9.52 21.51
C ASP A 17 -12.47 10.59 22.56
N ASP A 18 -11.30 10.47 23.18
CA ASP A 18 -10.68 11.52 23.97
C ASP A 18 -9.94 12.50 23.04
N THR A 19 -10.67 13.43 22.40
CA THR A 19 -10.06 14.57 21.70
C THR A 19 -9.73 15.68 22.68
N ASN A 20 -8.61 15.57 23.40
CA ASN A 20 -7.98 16.68 24.11
C ASN A 20 -7.05 17.43 23.13
N ILE A 21 -7.60 18.31 22.30
CA ILE A 21 -6.82 19.25 21.49
C ILE A 21 -6.42 20.42 22.39
N GLY A 22 -5.19 20.37 22.90
CA GLY A 22 -4.56 21.51 23.58
C GLY A 22 -4.16 22.61 22.59
N PRO A 23 -4.10 23.88 23.01
CA PRO A 23 -3.65 24.98 22.17
C PRO A 23 -2.13 24.93 21.93
N ASP A 24 -1.74 24.97 20.66
CA ASP A 24 -0.35 25.00 20.17
C ASP A 24 0.33 26.36 20.47
N PRO A 25 1.49 26.40 21.16
CA PRO A 25 2.25 27.62 21.34
C PRO A 25 3.11 27.93 20.10
N THR A 26 2.78 29.05 19.46
CA THR A 26 3.63 29.77 18.52
C THR A 26 5.07 29.97 19.04
N GLY A 27 6.09 29.57 18.27
CA GLY A 27 7.43 30.15 18.42
C GLY A 27 8.60 29.29 17.92
N GLY A 28 9.29 29.73 16.88
CA GLY A 28 10.61 29.17 16.52
C GLY A 28 11.13 29.54 15.14
N ASN A 29 11.48 30.81 14.93
CA ASN A 29 12.21 31.26 13.75
C ASN A 29 13.71 30.98 13.93
N GLY A 30 14.24 29.93 13.28
CA GLY A 30 15.65 29.53 13.37
C GLY A 30 16.32 29.54 12.00
N GLY A 31 17.03 30.64 11.68
CA GLY A 31 17.86 30.75 10.48
C GLY A 31 19.10 29.87 10.56
N SER A 32 19.40 29.14 9.49
CA SER A 32 20.66 28.41 9.32
C SER A 32 21.39 28.93 8.09
N THR A 33 22.39 29.78 8.31
CA THR A 33 23.39 30.20 7.32
C THR A 33 24.51 29.18 7.29
N SER A 34 24.57 28.36 6.24
CA SER A 34 25.69 27.45 5.99
C SER A 34 26.53 27.98 4.83
N ASN A 35 27.61 28.70 5.15
CA ASN A 35 28.70 28.99 4.23
C ASN A 35 29.60 27.76 4.12
N SER A 36 29.61 27.07 2.99
CA SER A 36 30.60 26.04 2.67
C SER A 36 31.60 26.59 1.64
N PRO A 37 32.92 26.49 1.87
CA PRO A 37 33.91 27.07 0.97
C PRO A 37 34.07 26.24 -0.31
N ASN A 38 34.00 26.97 -1.42
CA ASN A 38 34.14 26.49 -2.79
C ASN A 38 35.63 26.18 -3.08
N THR A 39 36.01 24.90 -3.12
CA THR A 39 37.33 24.48 -3.65
C THR A 39 37.19 23.96 -5.07
N GLY A 40 37.69 24.76 -6.01
CA GLY A 40 37.71 24.46 -7.43
C GLY A 40 38.68 23.34 -7.81
N GLY A 41 38.21 22.47 -8.70
CA GLY A 41 39.00 21.47 -9.41
C GLY A 41 38.44 21.29 -10.81
N ASN A 42 39.08 21.94 -11.79
CA ASN A 42 38.85 21.72 -13.21
C ASN A 42 39.62 20.47 -13.66
N GLY A 43 38.97 19.58 -14.43
CA GLY A 43 39.69 18.68 -15.34
C GLY A 43 39.09 17.28 -15.52
N GLY A 44 38.32 17.09 -16.59
CA GLY A 44 38.61 15.99 -17.51
C GLY A 44 37.56 14.89 -17.72
N HIS A 45 37.12 14.82 -18.99
CA HIS A 45 36.88 13.62 -19.82
C HIS A 45 35.67 12.71 -19.52
N GLY A 46 34.62 12.92 -20.31
CA GLY A 46 33.89 11.90 -21.09
C GLY A 46 33.76 10.50 -20.48
N GLY A 47 32.70 10.33 -19.69
CA GLY A 47 32.13 9.03 -19.37
C GLY A 47 30.62 9.16 -19.26
N GLU A 48 29.91 8.77 -20.32
CA GLU A 48 28.46 8.53 -20.30
C GLU A 48 28.18 7.32 -19.42
N GLY A 49 28.17 7.55 -18.12
CA GLY A 49 27.88 6.57 -17.09
C GLY A 49 27.42 7.35 -15.88
N GLY A 50 26.24 7.96 -16.00
CA GLY A 50 25.63 8.77 -14.95
C GLY A 50 25.54 7.96 -13.66
N THR A 51 26.51 8.17 -12.76
CA THR A 51 26.42 7.75 -11.37
C THR A 51 25.16 8.39 -10.83
N SER A 52 24.14 7.56 -10.62
CA SER A 52 22.86 7.94 -10.05
C SER A 52 23.12 8.82 -8.83
N ASN A 53 22.78 10.10 -8.93
CA ASN A 53 23.00 11.09 -7.89
C ASN A 53 21.98 10.88 -6.75
N THR A 54 21.99 9.68 -6.15
CA THR A 54 21.28 9.36 -4.90
C THR A 54 22.04 9.91 -3.68
N GLN A 55 23.25 10.43 -3.92
CA GLN A 55 24.15 11.07 -2.96
C GLN A 55 23.53 12.37 -2.42
N GLY A 56 22.59 12.23 -1.50
CA GLY A 56 21.92 13.36 -0.84
C GLY A 56 20.51 13.07 -0.36
N LEU A 57 19.88 11.99 -0.83
CA LEU A 57 18.50 11.65 -0.46
C LEU A 57 18.39 10.50 0.55
N GLY A 58 19.52 9.97 1.01
CA GLY A 58 19.58 8.99 2.11
C GLY A 58 19.09 7.59 1.77
N TYR A 59 19.08 7.18 0.49
CA TYR A 59 18.72 5.83 0.08
C TYR A 59 19.76 5.21 -0.85
N GLU A 60 19.88 3.88 -0.76
CA GLU A 60 20.72 3.07 -1.61
C GLU A 60 19.88 2.08 -2.42
N ASN A 61 20.25 1.88 -3.68
CA ASN A 61 19.61 0.88 -4.52
C ASN A 61 20.17 -0.51 -4.19
N GLY A 62 19.28 -1.45 -3.87
CA GLY A 62 19.61 -2.87 -3.77
C GLY A 62 19.53 -3.59 -5.12
N THR A 63 19.81 -4.89 -5.09
CA THR A 63 19.64 -5.76 -6.26
C THR A 63 18.17 -5.93 -6.65
N ARG A 64 17.27 -5.93 -5.66
CA ARG A 64 15.82 -6.09 -5.83
C ARG A 64 15.04 -4.80 -5.67
N LEU A 65 15.21 -4.09 -4.54
CA LEU A 65 14.55 -2.80 -4.32
C LEU A 65 15.37 -1.67 -4.93
N ARG A 66 14.72 -0.88 -5.77
CA ARG A 66 15.31 0.32 -6.39
C ARG A 66 14.45 1.54 -6.06
N ALA A 67 15.09 2.62 -5.64
CA ALA A 67 14.42 3.88 -5.39
C ALA A 67 13.82 4.44 -6.68
N ARG A 68 12.58 4.91 -6.60
CA ARG A 68 11.91 5.63 -7.67
C ARG A 68 12.06 7.12 -7.38
N VAL A 69 12.64 7.84 -8.34
CA VAL A 69 12.96 9.26 -8.18
C VAL A 69 12.39 10.02 -9.35
N MET A 70 11.59 11.04 -9.08
CA MET A 70 11.11 11.98 -10.07
C MET A 70 12.11 13.13 -10.17
N HIS A 71 12.58 13.43 -11.38
CA HIS A 71 13.46 14.56 -11.64
C HIS A 71 12.72 15.64 -12.43
N ALA A 72 12.84 16.89 -11.99
CA ALA A 72 12.36 18.06 -12.72
C ALA A 72 13.47 18.63 -13.61
N SER A 73 13.09 19.42 -14.62
CA SER A 73 14.03 20.00 -15.59
C SER A 73 15.03 21.00 -14.98
N ASP A 74 14.73 21.53 -13.80
CA ASP A 74 15.59 22.45 -13.04
C ASP A 74 16.58 21.72 -12.10
N GLY A 75 16.59 20.39 -12.11
CA GLY A 75 17.44 19.56 -11.27
C GLY A 75 16.83 19.18 -9.92
N ALA A 76 15.62 19.65 -9.58
CA ALA A 76 14.93 19.17 -8.39
C ALA A 76 14.63 17.66 -8.50
N ALA A 77 14.67 16.97 -7.36
CA ALA A 77 14.42 15.54 -7.28
C ALA A 77 13.47 15.22 -6.12
N GLN A 78 12.53 14.29 -6.36
CA GLN A 78 11.57 13.82 -5.35
C GLN A 78 11.61 12.29 -5.29
N PHE A 79 11.73 11.75 -4.07
CA PHE A 79 11.55 10.32 -3.84
C PHE A 79 10.07 9.94 -3.96
N MET A 80 9.77 8.96 -4.81
CA MET A 80 8.42 8.52 -5.16
C MET A 80 8.08 7.12 -4.61
N GLY A 81 8.95 6.53 -3.80
CA GLY A 81 8.81 5.16 -3.28
C GLY A 81 9.81 4.18 -3.89
N TRP A 82 9.49 2.89 -3.81
CA TRP A 82 10.39 1.82 -4.25
C TRP A 82 9.81 1.07 -5.45
N ARG A 83 10.68 0.39 -6.20
CA ARG A 83 10.36 -0.60 -7.22
C ARG A 83 10.97 -1.93 -6.79
N ASP A 84 10.15 -2.95 -6.66
CA ASP A 84 10.61 -4.33 -6.57
C ASP A 84 10.82 -4.88 -7.98
N SER A 85 12.09 -5.05 -8.38
CA SER A 85 12.42 -5.49 -9.74
C SER A 85 12.14 -6.97 -10.02
N GLU A 86 11.97 -7.79 -8.99
CA GLU A 86 11.65 -9.22 -9.16
C GLU A 86 10.14 -9.42 -9.35
N LEU A 87 9.34 -8.72 -8.55
CA LEU A 87 7.89 -8.75 -8.66
C LEU A 87 7.34 -7.84 -9.75
N ASP A 88 8.16 -6.88 -10.21
CA ASP A 88 7.85 -5.84 -11.17
C ASP A 88 6.71 -4.92 -10.68
N VAL A 89 6.81 -4.45 -9.43
CA VAL A 89 5.81 -3.59 -8.79
C VAL A 89 6.42 -2.37 -8.12
N ASP A 90 5.66 -1.28 -8.14
CA ASP A 90 5.94 -0.11 -7.31
C ASP A 90 5.40 -0.39 -5.91
N CYS A 91 6.22 -0.16 -4.89
CA CYS A 91 5.91 -0.52 -3.51
C CYS A 91 6.34 0.55 -2.50
N GLY A 92 5.74 0.49 -1.31
CA GLY A 92 6.09 1.28 -0.14
C GLY A 92 6.11 0.40 1.10
N PHE A 93 6.93 0.77 2.09
CA PHE A 93 7.01 0.02 3.33
C PHE A 93 5.76 0.24 4.18
N THR A 94 5.11 -0.85 4.58
CA THR A 94 3.98 -0.87 5.50
C THR A 94 3.98 -2.19 6.27
N VAL A 95 3.19 -2.28 7.34
CA VAL A 95 3.08 -3.50 8.15
C VAL A 95 2.25 -4.55 7.40
N ALA A 96 2.89 -5.66 7.04
CA ALA A 96 2.24 -6.77 6.36
C ALA A 96 1.49 -7.69 7.35
N ALA A 97 0.79 -8.69 6.82
CA ALA A 97 -0.03 -9.63 7.60
C ALA A 97 0.76 -10.43 8.66
N ASP A 98 2.07 -10.62 8.46
CA ASP A 98 2.97 -11.26 9.42
C ASP A 98 3.46 -10.31 10.52
N GLY A 99 3.15 -9.02 10.44
CA GLY A 99 3.55 -8.00 11.40
C GLY A 99 4.90 -7.35 11.10
N GLU A 100 5.57 -7.73 10.01
CA GLU A 100 6.83 -7.12 9.60
C GLU A 100 6.61 -5.94 8.65
N SER A 101 7.54 -4.99 8.65
CA SER A 101 7.55 -3.89 7.68
C SER A 101 8.03 -4.43 6.34
N ARG A 102 7.16 -4.46 5.32
CA ARG A 102 7.47 -5.00 3.99
C ARG A 102 7.11 -4.03 2.88
N CYS A 103 7.85 -4.10 1.77
CA CYS A 103 7.56 -3.31 0.58
C CYS A 103 6.34 -3.88 -0.15
N LEU A 104 5.14 -3.47 0.24
CA LEU A 104 3.88 -3.88 -0.39
C LEU A 104 3.49 -2.94 -1.53
N PRO A 105 2.74 -3.41 -2.54
CA PRO A 105 2.32 -2.58 -3.67
C PRO A 105 1.72 -1.23 -3.22
N ALA A 106 2.27 -0.12 -3.74
CA ALA A 106 1.92 1.24 -3.33
C ALA A 106 0.53 1.69 -3.81
N VAL A 107 -0.11 0.87 -4.63
CA VAL A 107 -1.47 1.09 -5.14
C VAL A 107 -2.48 0.62 -4.08
N PHE A 108 -2.84 1.54 -3.19
CA PHE A 108 -3.99 1.40 -2.32
C PHE A 108 -5.26 1.55 -3.19
N PHE A 109 -5.67 0.47 -3.85
CA PHE A 109 -7.02 0.44 -4.39
C PHE A 109 -7.99 0.50 -3.23
N SER A 110 -9.04 1.30 -3.41
CA SER A 110 -10.12 1.48 -2.43
C SER A 110 -10.54 0.13 -1.87
N THR A 111 -10.71 0.07 -0.55
CA THR A 111 -11.15 -1.08 0.25
C THR A 111 -12.59 -1.55 -0.09
N THR A 112 -13.11 -1.22 -1.27
CA THR A 112 -14.46 -1.58 -1.75
C THR A 112 -14.68 -3.07 -2.00
N GLY A 113 -13.69 -3.93 -1.72
CA GLY A 113 -13.80 -5.39 -1.81
C GLY A 113 -14.04 -6.13 -0.48
N ILE A 114 -14.17 -5.43 0.66
CA ILE A 114 -14.44 -6.13 1.93
C ILE A 114 -15.82 -6.79 1.85
N GLY A 115 -15.85 -8.13 1.96
CA GLY A 115 -17.08 -8.92 1.88
C GLY A 115 -17.62 -9.14 0.47
N ILE A 116 -16.82 -8.87 -0.58
CA ILE A 116 -17.18 -9.17 -1.97
C ILE A 116 -16.35 -10.37 -2.46
N TYR A 117 -17.03 -11.31 -3.12
CA TYR A 117 -16.46 -12.58 -3.54
C TYR A 117 -16.80 -12.89 -5.00
N ALA A 118 -15.93 -13.65 -5.66
CA ALA A 118 -16.11 -14.09 -7.04
C ALA A 118 -16.84 -15.44 -7.16
N ASP A 119 -17.12 -16.10 -6.04
CA ASP A 119 -17.80 -17.40 -5.99
C ASP A 119 -18.98 -17.43 -5.00
N ALA A 120 -19.92 -18.32 -5.26
CA ALA A 120 -21.14 -18.50 -4.46
C ALA A 120 -20.89 -19.06 -3.05
N GLY A 121 -19.67 -19.51 -2.75
CA GLY A 121 -19.27 -19.96 -1.42
C GLY A 121 -18.68 -18.84 -0.55
N CYS A 122 -18.50 -17.64 -1.09
CA CYS A 122 -17.82 -16.54 -0.43
C CYS A 122 -16.40 -16.95 0.04
N THR A 123 -15.62 -17.59 -0.84
CA THR A 123 -14.28 -18.13 -0.52
C THR A 123 -13.13 -17.48 -1.28
N VAL A 124 -13.39 -16.97 -2.47
CA VAL A 124 -12.49 -16.27 -3.38
C VAL A 124 -12.85 -14.79 -3.33
N ARG A 125 -12.01 -14.00 -2.68
CA ARG A 125 -12.23 -12.54 -2.61
C ARG A 125 -12.18 -11.95 -4.01
N ALA A 126 -13.00 -10.93 -4.23
CA ALA A 126 -12.97 -10.12 -5.44
C ALA A 126 -12.61 -8.69 -5.08
N TYR A 127 -11.61 -8.13 -5.76
CA TYR A 127 -11.23 -6.73 -5.58
C TYR A 127 -11.57 -5.93 -6.83
N GLN A 128 -12.11 -4.74 -6.60
CA GLN A 128 -12.35 -3.80 -7.67
C GLN A 128 -11.04 -3.08 -8.02
N THR A 129 -10.55 -3.27 -9.24
CA THR A 129 -9.54 -2.40 -9.82
C THR A 129 -10.30 -1.37 -10.64
N VAL A 130 -10.69 -0.24 -10.04
CA VAL A 130 -11.32 0.84 -10.80
C VAL A 130 -10.30 1.41 -11.79
N PRO A 131 -10.51 1.29 -13.12
CA PRO A 131 -9.76 2.09 -14.08
C PRO A 131 -10.33 3.51 -13.91
N SER A 132 -9.73 4.35 -13.08
CA SER A 132 -10.17 5.74 -12.96
C SER A 132 -10.01 6.52 -14.28
N CYS A 133 -9.31 5.93 -15.27
CA CYS A 133 -9.10 6.46 -16.60
C CYS A 133 -9.13 5.33 -17.64
N SER A 134 -9.54 5.64 -18.87
CA SER A 134 -9.45 4.72 -20.01
C SER A 134 -8.00 4.29 -20.23
N GLY A 135 -7.76 2.98 -20.35
CA GLY A 135 -6.42 2.42 -20.53
C GLY A 135 -5.66 2.11 -19.24
N ALA A 136 -6.30 2.13 -18.07
CA ALA A 136 -5.63 1.67 -16.85
C ALA A 136 -5.21 0.20 -16.98
N VAL A 137 -3.98 -0.07 -16.55
CA VAL A 137 -3.42 -1.42 -16.50
C VAL A 137 -3.95 -2.10 -15.24
N VAL A 138 -4.46 -3.33 -15.39
CA VAL A 138 -4.84 -4.16 -14.24
C VAL A 138 -3.57 -4.44 -13.42
N PRO A 139 -3.54 -4.07 -12.14
CA PRO A 139 -2.38 -4.31 -11.29
C PRO A 139 -2.15 -5.81 -11.11
N LYS A 140 -0.90 -6.24 -10.98
CA LYS A 140 -0.55 -7.64 -10.69
C LYS A 140 -0.93 -8.06 -9.27
N PHE A 141 -0.90 -7.09 -8.36
CA PHE A 141 -1.23 -7.28 -6.95
C PHE A 141 -2.10 -6.12 -6.45
N VAL A 142 -2.97 -6.43 -5.50
CA VAL A 142 -3.74 -5.46 -4.72
C VAL A 142 -3.44 -5.66 -3.24
N VAL A 143 -3.56 -4.60 -2.46
CA VAL A 143 -3.38 -4.65 -1.00
C VAL A 143 -4.73 -4.39 -0.34
N GLY A 144 -5.16 -5.31 0.52
CA GLY A 144 -6.34 -5.15 1.37
C GLY A 144 -5.95 -4.98 2.83
N SER A 145 -6.79 -4.32 3.63
CA SER A 145 -6.73 -4.43 5.08
C SER A 145 -7.44 -5.74 5.48
N GLY A 146 -6.67 -6.69 6.04
CA GLY A 146 -7.22 -7.95 6.52
C GLY A 146 -8.09 -7.76 7.77
N SER A 147 -7.77 -6.75 8.58
CA SER A 147 -8.51 -6.37 9.77
C SER A 147 -8.26 -4.90 10.15
N CYS A 148 -8.89 -4.43 11.24
CA CYS A 148 -8.64 -3.10 11.81
C CYS A 148 -7.35 -3.00 12.64
N ASP A 149 -6.48 -4.02 12.59
CA ASP A 149 -5.20 -4.07 13.32
C ASP A 149 -4.06 -3.30 12.62
N GLY A 150 -4.35 -2.61 11.50
CA GLY A 150 -3.37 -1.88 10.72
C GLY A 150 -2.46 -2.76 9.87
N LYS A 151 -2.73 -4.07 9.76
CA LYS A 151 -1.97 -4.98 8.91
C LYS A 151 -2.58 -5.12 7.52
N HIS A 152 -1.69 -5.32 6.57
CA HIS A 152 -2.03 -5.39 5.16
C HIS A 152 -1.76 -6.78 4.57
N GLU A 153 -2.75 -7.29 3.82
CA GLU A 153 -2.65 -8.52 3.05
C GLU A 153 -2.48 -8.16 1.57
N ALA A 154 -1.49 -8.76 0.91
CA ALA A 154 -1.35 -8.65 -0.53
C ALA A 154 -2.06 -9.81 -1.21
N PHE A 155 -2.73 -9.51 -2.32
CA PHE A 155 -3.38 -10.52 -3.14
C PHE A 155 -2.93 -10.39 -4.58
N ARG A 156 -2.64 -11.52 -5.21
CA ARG A 156 -2.41 -11.61 -6.65
C ARG A 156 -3.73 -11.47 -7.38
N VAL A 157 -3.76 -10.61 -8.40
CA VAL A 157 -4.93 -10.39 -9.25
C VAL A 157 -4.99 -11.46 -10.33
N GLY A 158 -6.15 -12.11 -10.45
CA GLY A 158 -6.45 -13.17 -11.41
C GLY A 158 -7.34 -12.69 -12.54
N ALA A 159 -8.28 -13.56 -12.95
CA ALA A 159 -9.23 -13.25 -14.02
C ALA A 159 -10.30 -12.25 -13.57
N ALA A 160 -10.92 -11.56 -14.54
CA ALA A 160 -12.11 -10.76 -14.27
C ALA A 160 -13.24 -11.64 -13.73
N ALA A 161 -13.84 -11.24 -12.61
CA ALA A 161 -14.93 -11.97 -11.99
C ALA A 161 -16.18 -11.95 -12.88
N LYS A 162 -16.80 -13.11 -13.08
CA LYS A 162 -18.01 -13.25 -13.94
C LYS A 162 -19.31 -13.06 -13.18
N ALA A 163 -19.25 -13.22 -11.87
CA ALA A 163 -20.33 -13.00 -10.93
C ALA A 163 -19.70 -12.45 -9.64
N LEU A 164 -20.49 -11.69 -8.89
CA LEU A 164 -20.09 -11.24 -7.57
C LEU A 164 -21.11 -11.70 -6.54
N TYR A 165 -20.62 -11.94 -5.34
CA TYR A 165 -21.40 -12.36 -4.20
C TYR A 165 -20.99 -11.54 -2.98
N SER A 166 -21.90 -11.41 -2.02
CA SER A 166 -21.65 -10.76 -0.75
C SER A 166 -22.18 -11.59 0.41
N GLY A 167 -21.44 -11.61 1.52
CA GLY A 167 -21.84 -12.32 2.72
C GLY A 167 -20.67 -13.01 3.40
N GLU A 168 -20.95 -14.16 4.01
CA GLU A 168 -19.99 -14.98 4.74
C GLU A 168 -19.97 -16.41 4.18
N PRO A 169 -18.91 -17.19 4.41
CA PRO A 169 -18.87 -18.59 4.04
C PRO A 169 -20.11 -19.35 4.54
N GLY A 170 -20.92 -19.87 3.62
CA GLY A 170 -22.17 -20.58 3.91
C GLY A 170 -23.45 -19.73 3.92
N ASN A 171 -23.34 -18.39 3.87
CA ASN A 171 -24.46 -17.46 3.67
C ASN A 171 -24.03 -16.35 2.70
N CYS A 172 -24.09 -16.67 1.40
CA CYS A 172 -23.49 -15.88 0.34
C CYS A 172 -24.55 -15.57 -0.72
N ASP A 173 -24.91 -14.29 -0.84
CA ASP A 173 -25.97 -13.84 -1.74
C ASP A 173 -25.37 -13.26 -3.03
N PRO A 174 -25.95 -13.56 -4.21
CA PRO A 174 -25.48 -13.01 -5.47
C PRO A 174 -25.79 -11.50 -5.56
N ILE A 175 -24.82 -10.74 -6.07
CA ILE A 175 -25.00 -9.33 -6.42
C ILE A 175 -25.59 -9.26 -7.83
N ALA A 176 -26.84 -8.82 -7.94
CA ALA A 176 -27.62 -8.89 -9.19
C ALA A 176 -27.03 -8.07 -10.35
N THR A 177 -26.35 -6.96 -10.06
CA THR A 177 -25.71 -6.10 -11.05
C THR A 177 -24.28 -5.82 -10.60
N PRO A 178 -23.33 -6.75 -10.83
CA PRO A 178 -21.96 -6.55 -10.42
C PRO A 178 -21.39 -5.33 -11.17
N PRO A 179 -20.70 -4.40 -10.49
CA PRO A 179 -20.01 -3.34 -11.20
C PRO A 179 -18.88 -3.96 -12.03
N ASP A 180 -18.48 -3.29 -13.11
CA ASP A 180 -17.29 -3.68 -13.85
C ASP A 180 -16.01 -3.50 -13.01
N GLY A 181 -14.95 -4.17 -13.45
CA GLY A 181 -13.60 -4.01 -12.90
C GLY A 181 -13.33 -4.82 -11.63
N TYR A 182 -14.11 -5.86 -11.33
CA TYR A 182 -13.78 -6.81 -10.28
C TYR A 182 -12.98 -7.99 -10.82
N TYR A 183 -11.99 -8.41 -10.04
CA TYR A 183 -11.11 -9.51 -10.38
C TYR A 183 -11.03 -10.50 -9.21
N GLU A 184 -10.98 -11.77 -9.54
CA GLU A 184 -10.64 -12.84 -8.61
C GLU A 184 -9.26 -12.57 -8.02
N THR A 185 -9.08 -12.85 -6.73
CA THR A 185 -7.76 -12.71 -6.11
C THR A 185 -7.34 -13.95 -5.34
N THR A 186 -6.03 -14.13 -5.22
CA THR A 186 -5.42 -15.19 -4.41
C THR A 186 -4.47 -14.56 -3.41
N LEU A 187 -4.53 -14.98 -2.14
CA LEU A 187 -3.65 -14.47 -1.09
C LEU A 187 -2.19 -14.72 -1.49
N GLU A 188 -1.39 -13.65 -1.47
CA GLU A 188 0.05 -13.71 -1.71
C GLU A 188 0.76 -13.70 -0.35
N PRO A 189 1.66 -14.67 -0.07
CA PRO A 189 2.38 -14.71 1.20
C PRO A 189 3.16 -13.43 1.46
N ALA A 190 3.06 -12.86 2.67
CA ALA A 190 3.80 -11.65 3.04
C ALA A 190 5.32 -11.80 2.81
N ALA A 191 5.87 -12.97 3.09
CA ALA A 191 7.28 -13.30 2.87
C ALA A 191 7.73 -13.25 1.39
N SER A 192 6.82 -13.14 0.42
CA SER A 192 7.22 -12.90 -0.97
C SER A 192 7.65 -11.45 -1.22
N PHE A 193 7.40 -10.52 -0.29
CA PHE A 193 7.79 -9.12 -0.34
C PHE A 193 9.02 -8.84 0.53
N VAL A 194 9.87 -7.92 0.08
CA VAL A 194 11.11 -7.55 0.80
C VAL A 194 10.78 -6.90 2.14
N GLU A 195 11.37 -7.43 3.21
CA GLU A 195 11.33 -6.87 4.57
C GLU A 195 12.29 -5.67 4.69
N ALA A 196 11.91 -4.69 5.52
CA ALA A 196 12.78 -3.61 5.95
C ALA A 196 12.94 -3.57 7.46
N THR A 197 14.13 -3.14 7.88
CA THR A 197 14.46 -2.81 9.26
C THR A 197 14.62 -1.31 9.39
N GLU A 198 14.02 -0.72 10.43
CA GLU A 198 14.19 0.69 10.77
C GLU A 198 15.39 0.88 11.71
N SER A 199 16.22 1.87 11.42
CA SER A 199 17.29 2.36 12.31
C SER A 199 17.10 3.85 12.56
N VAL A 200 17.27 4.27 13.81
CA VAL A 200 17.28 5.68 14.21
C VAL A 200 18.72 6.05 14.54
N ASP A 201 19.30 6.94 13.75
CA ASP A 201 20.64 7.50 13.96
C ASP A 201 20.63 8.69 14.94
#